data_AF-A0A3C1Q313-F1
#
_entry.id   AF-A0A3C1Q313-F1
#
_cell.length_a   1.000
_cell.length_b   1.000
_cell.length_c   1.000
_cell.angle_alpha   90.00
_cell.angle_beta   90.00
_cell.angle_gamma   90.00
#
_symmetry.space_group_name_H-M   'P 1'
#
loop_
_entity.id
_entity.type
_entity.pdbx_description
1 polymer ?
#
loop_
_entity_poly.entity_id
_entity_poly.type
_entity_poly.pdbx_seq_one_letter_code
_entity_poly.pdbx_strand_id
1 'polypeptide(L)' 'MVSTSQNNVMKFGIIGAGMIGHFHAKAITAMTGGTLHSVFDLRQEAADKLAHEYGAKAFTNIA' A
#
# COMPACT_ATOMS: atom_id res chain seq x y z
N MET A 1 -12.49 19.51 -24.95
CA MET A 1 -11.27 18.68 -24.99
C MET A 1 -10.76 18.54 -23.56
N VAL A 2 -11.08 17.44 -22.89
CA VAL A 2 -10.45 17.12 -21.60
C VAL A 2 -9.10 16.50 -21.94
N SER A 3 -8.03 17.19 -21.55
CA SER A 3 -6.65 16.71 -21.69
C SER A 3 -6.46 15.42 -20.90
N THR A 4 -6.47 14.29 -21.61
CA THR A 4 -6.02 13.00 -21.08
C THR A 4 -4.50 13.03 -21.03
N SER A 5 -3.94 13.60 -19.96
CA SER A 5 -2.52 13.41 -19.64
C SER A 5 -2.35 13.48 -18.13
N GLN A 6 -2.43 12.30 -17.50
CA GLN A 6 -1.44 11.82 -16.54
C GLN A 6 -1.62 10.30 -16.40
N ASN A 7 -0.55 9.52 -16.60
CA ASN A 7 -0.46 8.16 -16.09
C ASN A 7 -0.38 8.24 -14.56
N ASN A 8 -1.50 8.58 -13.91
CA ASN A 8 -1.51 8.87 -12.49
C ASN A 8 -1.63 7.56 -11.71
N VAL A 9 -0.50 6.88 -11.54
CA VAL A 9 -0.41 5.69 -10.69
C VAL A 9 -0.82 6.10 -9.28
N MET A 10 -1.98 5.62 -8.84
CA MET A 10 -2.58 5.89 -7.55
C MET A 10 -1.75 5.18 -6.48
N LYS A 11 -1.17 5.97 -5.58
CA LYS A 11 -0.38 5.49 -4.45
C LYS A 11 -1.33 5.19 -3.30
N PHE A 12 -1.43 3.92 -2.91
CA PHE A 12 -2.26 3.48 -1.80
C PHE A 12 -1.44 3.32 -0.52
N GLY A 13 -2.07 3.68 0.59
CA GLY A 13 -1.59 3.40 1.94
C GLY A 13 -2.54 2.42 2.64
N ILE A 14 -1.99 1.41 3.31
CA ILE A 14 -2.77 0.47 4.13
C ILE A 14 -2.49 0.74 5.60
N ILE A 15 -3.53 0.81 6.42
CA ILE A 15 -3.46 0.93 7.87
C ILE A 15 -4.03 -0.37 8.45
N GLY A 16 -3.16 -1.19 9.04
CA GLY A 16 -3.43 -2.55 9.49
C GLY A 16 -2.86 -3.60 8.52
N ALA A 17 -1.70 -4.16 8.85
CA ALA A 17 -1.04 -5.28 8.20
C ALA A 17 -1.54 -6.66 8.71
N GLY A 18 -2.81 -6.72 9.13
CA GLY A 18 -3.48 -7.98 9.47
C GLY A 18 -3.85 -8.82 8.23
N MET A 19 -4.71 -9.81 8.44
CA MET A 19 -5.18 -10.73 7.40
C MET A 19 -5.86 -9.99 6.23
N ILE A 20 -6.66 -8.97 6.54
CA ILE A 20 -7.37 -8.15 5.55
C ILE A 20 -6.43 -7.15 4.84
N GLY A 21 -5.40 -6.66 5.54
CA GLY A 21 -4.38 -5.78 4.95
C GLY A 21 -3.64 -6.44 3.79
N HIS A 22 -3.26 -7.72 3.94
CA HIS A 22 -2.64 -8.49 2.86
C HIS A 22 -3.58 -8.65 1.66
N PHE A 23 -4.89 -8.83 1.90
CA PHE A 23 -5.86 -8.96 0.82
C PHE A 23 -6.00 -7.66 0.00
N HIS A 24 -6.07 -6.51 0.68
CA HIS A 24 -6.09 -5.21 0.01
C HIS A 24 -4.79 -4.93 -0.72
N ALA A 25 -3.63 -5.24 -0.13
CA ALA A 25 -2.33 -5.07 -0.76
C ALA A 25 -2.28 -5.84 -2.09
N LYS A 26 -2.69 -7.11 -2.08
CA LYS A 26 -2.77 -7.95 -3.27
C LYS A 26 -3.72 -7.37 -4.33
N ALA A 27 -4.90 -6.90 -3.93
CA ALA A 27 -5.85 -6.27 -4.84
C ALA A 27 -5.31 -4.97 -5.45
N ILE A 28 -4.61 -4.16 -4.65
CA ILE A 28 -3.95 -2.92 -5.09
C ILE A 28 -2.83 -3.21 -6.09
N THR A 29 -2.03 -4.25 -5.86
CA THR A 29 -0.98 -4.62 -6.81
C THR A 29 -1.51 -5.33 -8.06
N ALA A 30 -2.68 -5.97 -7.96
CA ALA A 30 -3.34 -6.61 -9.09
C ALA A 30 -4.10 -5.61 -9.97
N MET A 31 -4.53 -4.46 -9.43
CA MET A 31 -5.21 -3.43 -10.22
C MET A 31 -4.22 -2.66 -11.11
N THR A 32 -4.67 -2.32 -12.32
CA THR A 32 -3.87 -1.51 -13.24
C THR A 32 -3.92 -0.04 -12.81
N GLY A 33 -2.74 0.52 -12.49
CA GLY A 33 -2.63 1.91 -12.06
C GLY A 33 -2.70 2.13 -10.54
N GLY A 34 -2.66 1.07 -9.73
CA GLY A 34 -2.51 1.17 -8.28
C GLY A 34 -1.14 0.63 -7.82
N THR A 35 -0.47 1.31 -6.90
CA THR A 35 0.73 0.80 -6.24
C THR A 35 0.63 0.99 -4.74
N LEU A 36 1.12 0.02 -3.97
CA LEU A 36 1.22 0.16 -2.52
C LEU A 36 2.46 0.99 -2.18
N HIS A 37 2.25 2.16 -1.58
CA HIS A 37 3.34 3.06 -1.19
C HIS A 37 3.69 2.95 0.29
N SER A 38 2.68 2.81 1.14
CA SER A 38 2.84 2.84 2.61
C SER A 38 2.01 1.75 3.27
N VAL A 39 2.56 1.13 4.30
CA VAL A 39 1.88 0.20 5.20
C VAL A 39 2.10 0.70 6.62
N PHE A 40 1.03 0.84 7.38
CA PHE A 40 1.06 1.17 8.79
C PHE A 40 0.52 -0.01 9.60
N ASP A 41 1.17 -0.39 10.69
CA ASP A 41 0.62 -1.31 11.69
C ASP A 41 1.15 -0.97 13.08
N LEU A 42 0.40 -1.31 14.14
CA LEU A 42 0.89 -1.19 15.52
C LEU A 42 2.07 -2.13 15.80
N ARG A 43 2.14 -3.27 15.10
CA ARG A 43 3.21 -4.25 15.18
C ARG A 43 4.19 -4.03 14.04
N GLN A 44 5.40 -3.58 14.36
CA GLN A 44 6.45 -3.34 13.36
C GLN A 44 6.70 -4.55 12.46
N GLU A 45 6.76 -5.74 13.06
CA GLU A 45 7.00 -6.98 12.33
C GLU A 45 5.93 -7.26 11.26
N ALA A 46 4.66 -6.95 11.56
CA ALA A 46 3.56 -7.12 10.60
C ALA A 46 3.64 -6.08 9.47
N ALA A 47 3.91 -4.81 9.83
CA ALA A 47 4.10 -3.74 8.85
C ALA A 47 5.28 -4.03 7.92
N ASP A 48 6.43 -4.42 8.47
CA ASP A 48 7.66 -4.76 7.74
C ASP A 48 7.43 -5.94 6.79
N LYS A 49 6.77 -7.00 7.26
CA LYS A 49 6.47 -8.17 6.42
C LYS A 49 5.63 -7.77 5.19
N LEU A 50 4.55 -7.01 5.39
CA LEU A 50 3.69 -6.58 4.29
C LEU A 50 4.41 -5.57 3.38
N ALA A 51 5.14 -4.63 3.97
CA ALA A 51 5.93 -3.65 3.23
C ALA A 51 6.98 -4.32 2.33
N HIS A 52 7.71 -5.31 2.86
CA HIS A 52 8.71 -6.07 2.12
C HIS A 52 8.08 -6.91 0.99
N GLU A 53 6.91 -7.53 1.22
CA GLU A 53 6.21 -8.34 0.23
C GLU A 53 5.74 -7.52 -0.99
N TYR A 54 5.34 -6.27 -0.79
CA TYR A 54 4.76 -5.41 -1.82
C TYR A 54 5.62 -4.20 -2.22
N GLY A 55 6.83 -4.07 -1.67
CA GLY A 55 7.76 -2.96 -1.96
C GLY A 55 7.32 -1.60 -1.41
N ALA A 56 6.55 -1.60 -0.31
CA ALA A 56 6.04 -0.40 0.34
C ALA A 56 6.92 0.03 1.52
N LYS A 57 6.59 1.17 2.15
CA LYS A 57 7.24 1.63 3.38
C LYS A 57 6.44 1.22 4.61
N ALA A 58 7.07 0.54 5.55
CA ALA A 58 6.47 0.23 6.84
C ALA A 58 6.51 1.44 7.78
N PHE A 59 5.41 1.67 8.48
CA PHE A 59 5.24 2.68 9.50
C PHE A 59 4.60 2.05 10.73
N THR A 60 5.04 2.46 11.91
CA THR A 60 4.50 2.01 13.19
C THR A 60 4.05 3.15 14.07
N ASN A 61 4.40 4.37 13.68
CA ASN A 61 4.03 5.60 14.33
C ASN A 61 3.40 6.53 13.30
N ILE A 62 2.32 7.19 13.71
CA ILE A 62 1.60 8.18 12.91
C ILE A 62 2.05 9.62 13.23
N ALA A 63 2.95 9.78 14.21
CA ALA A 63 3.49 11.05 14.68
C ALA A 63 4.61 11.61 13.80
#